data_AF-A0A2E7UDC6-F1
#
_entry.id   AF-A0A2E7UDC6-F1
#
_cell.length_a   1.000
_cell.length_b   1.000
_cell.length_c   1.000
_cell.angle_alpha   90.00
_cell.angle_beta   90.00
_cell.angle_gamma   90.00
#
_symmetry.space_group_name_H-M   'P 1'
#
loop_
_entity.id
_entity.type
_entity.pdbx_description
1 polymer ?
#
loop_
_entity_poly.entity_id
_entity_poly.type
_entity_poly.pdbx_seq_one_letter_code
_entity_poly.pdbx_strand_id
1 'polypeptide(L)'
;MSVWIARPVMKLALAGMGSDRCEWAAAMHAEFVVAQEAGDGLSFAFGCLTTAWQELPRHAEGRLALARYICALGLILPVAALLLAGLWCGYPWVEPPYAGEIASFARMPTGMVPTVYAGNAAAMTGLATLLLLRIAGLILLAWFVVDADWARAGAMQRAGAAATITLTLFSAVAFSDLTCVVLPLLAVGVEFLSIPMLQRWHQEGDAAEA
;
A
#
# COMPACT_ATOMS: atom_id res chain seq x y z
N MET A 1 -12.54 6.54 31.98
CA MET A 1 -11.52 6.27 30.93
C MET A 1 -12.08 5.50 29.73
N SER A 2 -12.98 4.53 29.91
CA SER A 2 -13.55 3.71 28.82
C SER A 2 -14.26 4.52 27.71
N VAL A 3 -14.97 5.60 28.06
CA VAL A 3 -15.75 6.43 27.12
C VAL A 3 -14.92 7.00 25.96
N TRP A 4 -13.69 7.41 26.23
CA TRP A 4 -12.78 7.99 25.22
C TRP A 4 -12.32 6.97 24.19
N ILE A 5 -12.33 5.68 24.54
CA ILE A 5 -11.99 4.56 23.65
C ILE A 5 -13.25 3.97 23.02
N ALA A 6 -14.35 3.92 23.75
CA ALA A 6 -15.61 3.36 23.27
C ALA A 6 -16.18 4.13 22.06
N ARG A 7 -16.07 5.46 22.05
CA ARG A 7 -16.53 6.32 20.94
C ARG A 7 -15.78 6.08 19.62
N PRO A 8 -14.43 6.07 19.55
CA PRO A 8 -13.73 5.76 18.32
C PRO A 8 -13.95 4.31 17.87
N VAL A 9 -14.03 3.35 18.80
CA VAL A 9 -14.35 1.95 18.47
C VAL A 9 -15.75 1.84 17.84
N MET A 10 -16.74 2.54 18.39
CA MET A 10 -18.09 2.57 17.81
C MET A 10 -18.10 3.26 16.44
N LYS A 11 -17.39 4.38 16.25
CA LYS A 11 -17.24 5.00 14.92
C LYS A 11 -16.64 4.04 13.89
N LEU A 12 -15.65 3.25 14.29
CA LEU A 12 -15.03 2.23 13.43
C LEU A 12 -16.04 1.11 13.08
N ALA A 13 -16.83 0.67 14.04
CA ALA A 13 -17.88 -0.33 13.82
C ALA A 13 -18.93 0.18 12.80
N LEU A 14 -19.38 1.42 12.96
CA LEU A 14 -20.35 2.04 12.04
C LEU A 14 -19.77 2.25 10.64
N ALA A 15 -18.49 2.61 10.52
CA ALA A 15 -17.82 2.74 9.22
C ALA A 15 -17.67 1.39 8.48
N GLY A 16 -17.71 0.27 9.21
CA GLY A 16 -17.70 -1.08 8.61
C GLY A 16 -19.07 -1.54 8.12
N MET A 17 -20.14 -0.77 8.38
CA MET A 17 -21.50 -1.09 7.99
C MET A 17 -21.77 -0.45 6.63
N GLY A 18 -21.84 -1.27 5.58
CA GLY A 18 -22.09 -0.81 4.21
C GLY A 18 -23.43 -0.08 4.06
N SER A 19 -23.64 0.50 2.88
CA SER A 19 -24.80 1.35 2.55
C SER A 19 -26.16 0.64 2.81
N ASP A 20 -26.22 -0.67 2.56
CA ASP A 20 -27.41 -1.52 2.78
C ASP A 20 -27.89 -1.62 4.24
N ARG A 21 -27.08 -1.23 5.23
CA ARG A 21 -27.37 -1.42 6.66
C ARG A 21 -27.40 -0.13 7.47
N CYS A 22 -27.72 0.99 6.83
CA CYS A 22 -27.89 2.28 7.52
C CYS A 22 -28.88 2.20 8.71
N GLU A 23 -29.96 1.43 8.58
CA GLU A 23 -30.93 1.24 9.67
C GLU A 23 -30.32 0.49 10.87
N TRP A 24 -29.52 -0.54 10.60
CA TRP A 24 -28.83 -1.29 11.65
C TRP A 24 -27.73 -0.44 12.30
N ALA A 25 -27.05 0.41 11.54
CA ALA A 25 -26.06 1.37 12.04
C ALA A 25 -26.69 2.42 12.94
N ALA A 26 -27.87 2.92 12.56
CA ALA A 26 -28.64 3.84 13.39
C ALA A 26 -29.08 3.17 14.71
N ALA A 27 -29.55 1.92 14.66
CA ALA A 27 -29.92 1.14 15.84
C ALA A 27 -28.72 0.89 16.78
N MET A 28 -27.58 0.46 16.25
CA MET A 28 -26.35 0.25 17.03
C MET A 28 -25.86 1.54 17.69
N HIS A 29 -25.95 2.68 17.01
CA HIS A 29 -25.58 3.97 17.60
C HIS A 29 -26.54 4.37 18.73
N ALA A 30 -27.84 4.12 18.59
CA ALA A 30 -28.83 4.40 19.63
C ALA A 30 -28.60 3.52 20.87
N GLU A 31 -28.36 2.21 20.68
CA GLU A 31 -28.07 1.28 21.79
C GLU A 31 -26.74 1.59 22.48
N PHE A 32 -25.75 2.10 21.75
CA PHE A 32 -24.48 2.54 22.33
C PHE A 32 -24.62 3.69 23.33
N VAL A 33 -25.53 4.63 23.07
CA VAL A 33 -25.79 5.75 24.00
C VAL A 33 -26.29 5.20 25.34
N VAL A 34 -27.23 4.25 25.29
CA VAL A 34 -27.78 3.59 26.48
C VAL A 34 -26.70 2.76 27.20
N ALA A 35 -25.88 2.00 26.47
CA ALA A 35 -24.78 1.23 27.04
C ALA A 35 -23.69 2.14 27.67
N GLN A 36 -23.47 3.33 27.10
CA GLN A 36 -22.54 4.31 27.64
C GLN A 36 -23.03 4.88 28.98
N GLU A 37 -24.33 5.14 29.12
CA GLU A 37 -24.96 5.58 30.38
C GLU A 37 -24.90 4.49 31.46
N ALA A 38 -25.03 3.22 31.08
CA ALA A 38 -24.91 2.07 31.98
C ALA A 38 -23.46 1.73 32.37
N GLY A 39 -22.45 2.36 31.76
CA GLY A 39 -21.03 2.07 32.02
C GLY A 39 -20.41 0.95 31.16
N ASP A 40 -21.22 0.26 30.36
CA ASP A 40 -20.84 -0.87 29.50
C ASP A 40 -20.50 -0.48 28.05
N GLY A 41 -20.38 0.81 27.76
CA GLY A 41 -20.19 1.29 26.38
C GLY A 41 -18.99 0.68 25.64
N LEU A 42 -17.91 0.31 26.33
CA LEU A 42 -16.72 -0.24 25.68
C LEU A 42 -16.89 -1.71 25.26
N SER A 43 -17.50 -2.55 26.10
CA SER A 43 -17.81 -3.95 25.74
C SER A 43 -18.83 -3.99 24.61
N PHE A 44 -19.86 -3.14 24.68
CA PHE A 44 -20.83 -2.98 23.60
C PHE A 44 -20.19 -2.54 22.29
N ALA A 45 -19.35 -1.50 22.32
CA ALA A 45 -18.64 -1.02 21.12
C ALA A 45 -17.74 -2.09 20.51
N PHE A 46 -17.10 -2.93 21.32
CA PHE A 46 -16.27 -4.02 20.82
C PHE A 46 -17.11 -5.15 20.20
N GLY A 47 -18.24 -5.54 20.80
CA GLY A 47 -19.17 -6.49 20.21
C GLY A 47 -19.78 -5.99 18.90
N CYS A 48 -20.06 -4.70 18.83
CA CYS A 48 -20.49 -4.02 17.60
C CYS A 48 -19.42 -4.09 16.51
N LEU A 49 -18.16 -3.79 16.86
CA LEU A 49 -17.04 -3.82 15.94
C LEU A 49 -16.79 -5.24 15.40
N THR A 50 -16.77 -6.25 16.27
CA THR A 50 -16.55 -7.65 15.84
C THR A 50 -17.65 -8.12 14.92
N THR A 51 -18.91 -7.77 15.19
CA THR A 51 -20.02 -8.13 14.31
C THR A 51 -19.92 -7.41 12.96
N ALA A 52 -19.65 -6.10 12.95
CA ALA A 52 -19.44 -5.35 11.72
C ALA A 52 -18.29 -5.92 10.88
N TRP A 53 -17.18 -6.31 11.51
CA TRP A 53 -16.05 -6.96 10.83
C TRP A 53 -16.36 -8.36 10.29
N GLN A 54 -17.21 -9.13 10.96
CA GLN A 54 -17.65 -10.43 10.44
C GLN A 54 -18.58 -10.28 9.23
N GLU A 55 -19.30 -9.15 9.13
CA GLU A 55 -20.18 -8.89 7.99
C GLU A 55 -19.50 -8.24 6.79
N LEU A 56 -18.39 -7.53 7.00
CA LEU A 56 -17.60 -6.89 5.94
C LEU A 56 -17.29 -7.84 4.74
N PRO A 57 -16.88 -9.11 4.93
CA PRO A 57 -16.64 -10.05 3.83
C PRO A 57 -17.91 -10.54 3.13
N ARG A 58 -19.08 -10.43 3.75
CA ARG A 58 -20.34 -10.97 3.20
C ARG A 58 -20.91 -10.10 2.10
N HIS A 59 -20.68 -8.79 2.15
CA HIS A 59 -21.18 -7.83 1.17
C HIS A 59 -20.09 -7.42 0.15
N ALA A 60 -20.50 -7.04 -1.07
CA ALA A 60 -19.58 -6.75 -2.16
C ALA A 60 -18.71 -5.51 -1.89
N GLU A 61 -19.33 -4.41 -1.43
CA GLU A 61 -18.62 -3.18 -1.03
C GLU A 61 -17.53 -3.46 0.03
N GLY A 62 -17.87 -4.25 1.05
CA GLY A 62 -16.96 -4.59 2.13
C GLY A 62 -15.78 -5.45 1.68
N ARG A 63 -16.00 -6.42 0.78
CA ARG A 63 -14.90 -7.20 0.16
C ARG A 63 -13.95 -6.32 -0.64
N LEU A 64 -14.49 -5.40 -1.43
CA LEU A 64 -13.69 -4.47 -2.23
C LEU A 64 -12.87 -3.52 -1.33
N ALA A 65 -13.49 -2.98 -0.29
CA ALA A 65 -12.80 -2.14 0.70
C ALA A 65 -11.66 -2.91 1.37
N LEU A 66 -11.92 -4.14 1.85
CA LEU A 66 -10.90 -4.99 2.45
C LEU A 66 -9.77 -5.30 1.47
N ALA A 67 -10.10 -5.64 0.22
CA ALA A 67 -9.11 -5.91 -0.82
C ALA A 67 -8.21 -4.70 -1.12
N ARG A 68 -8.78 -3.48 -1.16
CA ARG A 68 -8.01 -2.23 -1.30
C ARG A 68 -7.04 -2.02 -0.15
N TYR A 69 -7.51 -2.17 1.10
CA TYR A 69 -6.64 -2.04 2.27
C TYR A 69 -5.56 -3.12 2.33
N ILE A 70 -5.91 -4.37 2.04
CA ILE A 70 -4.95 -5.48 1.96
C ILE A 70 -3.91 -5.22 0.88
N CYS A 71 -4.32 -4.74 -0.30
CA CYS A 71 -3.39 -4.39 -1.37
C CYS A 71 -2.47 -3.22 -0.98
N ALA A 72 -3.02 -2.15 -0.40
CA ALA A 72 -2.23 -1.00 0.01
C ALA A 72 -1.22 -1.35 1.10
N LEU A 73 -1.66 -2.02 2.18
CA LEU A 73 -0.83 -2.34 3.34
C LEU A 73 0.04 -3.58 3.15
N GLY A 74 -0.45 -4.58 2.41
CA GLY A 74 0.22 -5.86 2.23
C GLY A 74 1.14 -5.93 1.01
N LEU A 75 0.99 -4.99 0.06
CA LEU A 75 1.70 -5.05 -1.22
C LEU A 75 2.39 -3.73 -1.56
N ILE A 76 1.64 -2.63 -1.70
CA ILE A 76 2.18 -1.36 -2.23
C ILE A 76 3.14 -0.71 -1.22
N LEU A 77 2.72 -0.56 0.04
CA LEU A 77 3.55 0.07 1.08
C LEU A 77 4.79 -0.77 1.45
N PRO A 78 4.72 -2.11 1.58
CA PRO A 78 5.91 -2.93 1.79
C PRO A 78 6.94 -2.79 0.66
N VAL A 79 6.49 -2.70 -0.59
CA VAL A 79 7.39 -2.46 -1.74
C VAL A 79 8.06 -1.09 -1.64
N ALA A 80 7.31 -0.04 -1.29
CA ALA A 80 7.88 1.30 -1.06
C ALA A 80 8.91 1.29 0.08
N ALA A 81 8.61 0.61 1.18
CA ALA A 81 9.49 0.47 2.32
C ALA A 81 10.77 -0.29 1.96
N LEU A 82 10.65 -1.36 1.17
CA LEU A 82 11.80 -2.15 0.72
C LEU A 82 12.72 -1.33 -0.20
N LEU A 83 12.16 -0.56 -1.14
CA LEU A 83 12.94 0.36 -1.99
C LEU A 83 13.61 1.46 -1.18
N LEU A 84 12.93 2.02 -0.17
CA LEU A 84 13.48 3.05 0.71
C LEU A 84 14.61 2.51 1.61
N ALA A 85 14.42 1.32 2.19
CA ALA A 85 15.45 0.64 2.98
C ALA A 85 16.66 0.30 2.11
N GLY A 86 16.42 -0.19 0.88
CA GLY A 86 17.47 -0.40 -0.11
C GLY A 86 18.26 0.88 -0.37
N LEU A 87 17.57 1.97 -0.71
CA LEU A 87 18.18 3.28 -0.94
C LEU A 87 19.06 3.72 0.23
N TRP A 88 18.55 3.57 1.46
CA TRP A 88 19.28 3.93 2.68
C TRP A 88 20.54 3.09 2.91
N CYS A 89 20.49 1.80 2.53
CA CYS A 89 21.62 0.87 2.62
C CYS A 89 22.60 0.97 1.44
N GLY A 90 22.40 1.94 0.52
CA GLY A 90 23.29 2.17 -0.62
C GLY A 90 22.93 1.39 -1.89
N TYR A 91 21.82 0.63 -1.91
CA TYR A 91 21.25 0.11 -3.16
C TYR A 91 20.72 1.28 -4.00
N PRO A 92 20.87 1.27 -5.34
CA PRO A 92 21.49 0.22 -6.16
C PRO A 92 23.03 0.27 -6.34
N TRP A 93 23.74 1.15 -5.65
CA TRP A 93 25.10 1.55 -6.01
C TRP A 93 26.22 0.89 -5.19
N VAL A 94 25.84 0.13 -4.19
CA VAL A 94 26.68 -0.83 -3.52
C VAL A 94 26.31 -2.18 -4.11
N GLU A 95 27.29 -2.88 -4.69
CA GLU A 95 27.07 -4.26 -5.14
C GLU A 95 26.63 -5.04 -3.91
N PRO A 96 25.38 -5.52 -3.88
CA PRO A 96 24.99 -6.37 -2.79
C PRO A 96 25.86 -7.63 -2.94
N PRO A 97 26.58 -8.12 -1.91
CA PRO A 97 27.36 -9.36 -1.99
C PRO A 97 26.45 -10.62 -2.11
N TYR A 98 25.29 -10.46 -2.72
CA TYR A 98 24.06 -11.24 -2.62
C TYR A 98 23.61 -11.79 -3.98
N ALA A 99 24.45 -11.70 -5.02
CA ALA A 99 24.17 -12.21 -6.37
C ALA A 99 23.95 -13.75 -6.45
N GLY A 100 23.87 -14.45 -5.31
CA GLY A 100 23.58 -15.87 -5.21
C GLY A 100 22.10 -16.23 -5.02
N GLU A 101 21.31 -15.47 -4.22
CA GLU A 101 19.96 -15.91 -3.78
C GLU A 101 18.98 -14.78 -3.43
N ILE A 102 17.68 -14.99 -3.72
CA ILE A 102 16.56 -14.05 -3.47
C ILE A 102 16.34 -13.74 -1.97
N ALA A 103 16.73 -14.64 -1.06
CA ALA A 103 16.61 -14.44 0.40
C ALA A 103 17.61 -13.41 0.98
N SER A 104 18.52 -12.91 0.14
CA SER A 104 19.68 -12.16 0.60
C SER A 104 19.45 -10.64 0.70
N PHE A 105 18.29 -10.15 0.26
CA PHE A 105 17.85 -8.75 0.47
C PHE A 105 17.56 -8.40 1.95
N ALA A 106 17.44 -9.40 2.83
CA ALA A 106 17.11 -9.20 4.25
C ALA A 106 18.33 -9.23 5.20
N ARG A 107 19.57 -9.40 4.69
CA ARG A 107 20.79 -9.47 5.51
C ARG A 107 21.60 -8.17 5.42
N MET A 108 22.22 -7.75 6.52
CA MET A 108 23.13 -6.59 6.57
C MET A 108 24.50 -6.97 5.94
N PRO A 109 25.15 -6.09 5.14
CA PRO A 109 26.36 -6.45 4.40
C PRO A 109 27.59 -6.61 5.29
N THR A 110 28.39 -7.64 5.01
CA THR A 110 29.68 -7.92 5.65
C THR A 110 30.88 -7.35 4.87
N GLY A 111 30.64 -6.77 3.69
CA GLY A 111 31.62 -6.03 2.88
C GLY A 111 30.91 -5.22 1.79
N MET A 112 31.28 -3.95 1.61
CA MET A 112 30.71 -3.06 0.59
C MET A 112 31.74 -2.85 -0.53
N VAL A 113 31.46 -3.37 -1.73
CA VAL A 113 32.19 -2.99 -2.94
C VAL A 113 31.36 -1.93 -3.65
N PRO A 114 31.82 -0.66 -3.70
CA PRO A 114 31.09 0.37 -4.42
C PRO A 114 31.17 0.11 -5.93
N THR A 115 30.03 0.13 -6.64
CA THR A 115 29.97 0.10 -8.12
C THR A 115 30.14 1.50 -8.72
N VAL A 116 30.43 2.49 -7.87
CA VAL A 116 30.60 3.89 -8.24
C VAL A 116 32.05 4.14 -8.67
N TYR A 117 32.23 4.65 -9.88
CA TYR A 117 33.51 5.09 -10.43
C TYR A 117 33.33 6.46 -11.11
N ALA A 118 34.44 7.09 -11.52
CA ALA A 118 34.40 8.45 -12.06
C ALA A 118 33.44 8.63 -13.26
N GLY A 119 33.20 7.55 -14.03
CA GLY A 119 32.34 7.58 -15.21
C GLY A 119 30.84 7.56 -14.93
N ASN A 120 30.39 7.07 -13.76
CA ASN A 120 28.96 7.01 -13.41
C ASN A 120 28.58 7.90 -12.22
N ALA A 121 29.56 8.52 -11.55
CA ALA A 121 29.33 9.37 -10.38
C ALA A 121 28.33 10.51 -10.63
N ALA A 122 28.31 11.11 -11.82
CA ALA A 122 27.38 12.18 -12.17
C ALA A 122 25.92 11.70 -12.34
N ALA A 123 25.71 10.43 -12.70
CA ALA A 123 24.38 9.85 -12.88
C ALA A 123 23.72 9.46 -11.55
N MET A 124 24.52 9.26 -10.50
CA MET A 124 24.09 8.80 -9.17
C MET A 124 22.96 9.63 -8.59
N THR A 125 23.14 10.95 -8.53
CA THR A 125 22.15 11.86 -7.93
C THR A 125 20.83 11.85 -8.72
N GLY A 126 20.90 11.79 -10.05
CA GLY A 126 19.73 11.70 -10.91
C GLY A 126 18.94 10.41 -10.70
N LEU A 127 19.64 9.26 -10.68
CA LEU A 127 19.02 7.95 -10.44
C LEU A 127 18.44 7.84 -9.03
N ALA A 128 19.13 8.37 -8.01
CA ALA A 128 18.63 8.41 -6.64
C ALA A 128 17.35 9.26 -6.53
N THR A 129 17.33 10.39 -7.22
CA THR A 129 16.14 11.28 -7.28
C THR A 129 14.96 10.59 -7.96
N LEU A 130 15.20 9.88 -9.08
CA LEU A 130 14.16 9.09 -9.75
C LEU A 130 13.63 7.97 -8.86
N LEU A 131 14.49 7.28 -8.12
CA LEU A 131 14.08 6.24 -7.19
C LEU A 131 13.26 6.79 -6.01
N LEU A 132 13.67 7.94 -5.45
CA LEU A 132 12.89 8.64 -4.43
C LEU A 132 11.51 9.08 -4.95
N LEU A 133 11.47 9.63 -6.17
CA LEU A 133 10.20 9.99 -6.80
C LEU A 133 9.31 8.76 -7.00
N ARG A 134 9.90 7.61 -7.34
CA ARG A 134 9.18 6.34 -7.46
C ARG A 134 8.61 5.86 -6.13
N ILE A 135 9.38 5.96 -5.04
CA ILE A 135 8.92 5.63 -3.67
C ILE A 135 7.78 6.56 -3.25
N ALA A 136 7.92 7.86 -3.47
CA ALA A 136 6.84 8.82 -3.20
C ALA A 136 5.58 8.50 -4.01
N GLY A 137 5.74 8.14 -5.28
CA GLY A 137 4.64 7.73 -6.14
C GLY A 137 3.92 6.48 -5.65
N LEU A 138 4.63 5.48 -5.11
CA LEU A 138 4.05 4.30 -4.47
C LEU A 138 3.19 4.65 -3.26
N ILE A 139 3.65 5.56 -2.41
CA ILE A 139 2.92 5.99 -1.21
C ILE A 139 1.63 6.72 -1.62
N LEU A 140 1.71 7.63 -2.60
CA LEU A 140 0.54 8.32 -3.13
C LEU A 140 -0.43 7.35 -3.83
N LEU A 141 0.10 6.36 -4.54
CA LEU A 141 -0.71 5.32 -5.17
C LEU A 141 -1.48 4.50 -4.13
N ALA A 142 -0.82 4.09 -3.05
CA ALA A 142 -1.47 3.40 -1.93
C ALA A 142 -2.61 4.24 -1.35
N TRP A 143 -2.37 5.55 -1.18
CA TRP A 143 -3.40 6.49 -0.73
C TRP A 143 -4.60 6.54 -1.69
N PHE A 144 -4.37 6.73 -2.99
CA PHE A 144 -5.47 6.78 -3.97
C PHE A 144 -6.24 5.46 -4.11
N VAL A 145 -5.57 4.31 -3.96
CA VAL A 145 -6.21 3.00 -3.91
C VAL A 145 -7.10 2.88 -2.65
N VAL A 146 -6.62 3.38 -1.50
CA VAL A 146 -7.41 3.43 -0.26
C VAL A 146 -8.57 4.42 -0.35
N ASP A 147 -8.48 5.48 -1.15
CA ASP A 147 -9.57 6.45 -1.39
C ASP A 147 -10.52 6.03 -2.55
N ALA A 148 -10.18 4.96 -3.30
CA ALA A 148 -10.88 4.58 -4.55
C ALA A 148 -10.89 5.69 -5.62
N ASP A 149 -9.90 6.59 -5.60
CA ASP A 149 -9.70 7.52 -6.71
C ASP A 149 -8.93 6.84 -7.84
N TRP A 150 -9.65 6.04 -8.64
CA TRP A 150 -9.06 5.23 -9.71
C TRP A 150 -8.44 6.07 -10.83
N ALA A 151 -8.95 7.28 -11.06
CA ALA A 151 -8.40 8.20 -12.05
C ALA A 151 -7.00 8.66 -11.65
N ARG A 152 -6.82 9.07 -10.38
CA ARG A 152 -5.52 9.45 -9.84
C ARG A 152 -4.61 8.25 -9.63
N ALA A 153 -5.14 7.11 -9.18
CA ALA A 153 -4.37 5.87 -9.06
C ALA A 153 -3.79 5.45 -10.42
N GLY A 154 -4.59 5.44 -11.49
CA GLY A 154 -4.13 5.13 -12.84
C GLY A 154 -3.12 6.14 -13.39
N ALA A 155 -3.29 7.44 -13.10
CA ALA A 155 -2.30 8.46 -13.45
C ALA A 155 -0.96 8.24 -12.74
N MET A 156 -1.01 7.95 -11.44
CA MET A 156 0.18 7.68 -10.63
C MET A 156 0.88 6.38 -11.04
N GLN A 157 0.12 5.34 -11.39
CA GLN A 157 0.66 4.09 -11.94
C GLN A 157 1.41 4.33 -13.26
N ARG A 158 0.84 5.12 -14.19
CA ARG A 158 1.53 5.49 -15.45
C ARG A 158 2.80 6.30 -15.20
N ALA A 159 2.74 7.27 -14.28
CA ALA A 159 3.91 8.05 -13.89
C ALA A 159 5.00 7.17 -13.26
N GLY A 160 4.61 6.22 -12.39
CA GLY A 160 5.50 5.24 -11.79
C GLY A 160 6.15 4.31 -12.82
N ALA A 161 5.36 3.82 -13.79
CA ALA A 161 5.88 3.01 -14.89
C ALA A 161 6.90 3.78 -15.75
N ALA A 162 6.59 5.04 -16.10
CA ALA A 162 7.53 5.90 -16.82
C ALA A 162 8.82 6.11 -16.02
N ALA A 163 8.73 6.40 -14.72
CA ALA A 163 9.88 6.56 -13.84
C ALA A 163 10.74 5.28 -13.77
N THR A 164 10.14 4.09 -13.66
CA THR A 164 10.87 2.81 -13.66
C THR A 164 11.53 2.52 -15.01
N ILE A 165 10.87 2.82 -16.13
CA ILE A 165 11.47 2.67 -17.47
C ILE A 165 12.67 3.61 -17.62
N THR A 166 12.52 4.88 -17.23
CA THR A 166 13.62 5.85 -17.23
C THR A 166 14.77 5.37 -16.36
N LEU A 167 14.47 4.94 -15.12
CA LEU A 167 15.47 4.37 -14.21
C LEU A 167 16.20 3.20 -14.86
N THR A 168 15.46 2.30 -15.52
CA THR A 168 16.03 1.11 -16.19
C THR A 168 16.96 1.50 -17.33
N LEU A 169 16.54 2.41 -18.20
CA LEU A 169 17.33 2.86 -19.36
C LEU A 169 18.61 3.59 -18.92
N PHE A 170 18.50 4.52 -17.96
CA PHE A 170 19.67 5.25 -17.49
C PHE A 170 20.62 4.36 -16.68
N SER A 171 20.09 3.42 -15.88
CA SER A 171 20.92 2.43 -15.19
C SER A 171 21.65 1.51 -16.16
N ALA A 172 21.01 1.08 -17.26
CA ALA A 172 21.66 0.25 -18.29
C ALA A 172 22.84 0.93 -18.99
N VAL A 173 22.82 2.26 -19.06
CA VAL A 173 23.92 3.06 -19.63
C VAL A 173 25.01 3.32 -18.58
N ALA A 174 24.61 3.61 -17.33
CA ALA A 174 25.53 4.02 -16.27
C ALA A 174 26.22 2.84 -15.55
N PHE A 175 25.62 1.65 -15.59
CA PHE A 175 26.09 0.45 -14.90
C PHE A 175 26.12 -0.76 -15.84
N SER A 176 27.13 -1.62 -15.68
CA SER A 176 27.21 -2.91 -16.37
C SER A 176 26.30 -3.98 -15.74
N ASP A 177 25.88 -3.78 -14.49
CA ASP A 177 24.98 -4.67 -13.76
C ASP A 177 23.58 -4.03 -13.60
N LEU A 178 22.55 -4.76 -14.05
CA LEU A 178 21.14 -4.37 -14.02
C LEU A 178 20.39 -4.90 -12.79
N THR A 179 21.08 -5.55 -11.84
CA THR A 179 20.46 -5.98 -10.56
C THR A 179 19.81 -4.81 -9.82
N CYS A 180 20.31 -3.59 -10.06
CA CYS A 180 19.80 -2.31 -9.59
C CYS A 180 18.35 -1.96 -10.00
N VAL A 181 17.80 -2.58 -11.04
CA VAL A 181 16.47 -2.24 -11.58
C VAL A 181 15.46 -3.36 -11.40
N VAL A 182 15.90 -4.54 -10.97
CA VAL A 182 15.04 -5.72 -10.76
C VAL A 182 13.91 -5.41 -9.78
N LEU A 183 14.23 -4.79 -8.64
CA LEU A 183 13.23 -4.54 -7.61
C LEU A 183 12.20 -3.46 -8.03
N PRO A 184 12.61 -2.31 -8.61
CA PRO A 184 11.67 -1.39 -9.25
C PRO A 184 10.81 -2.01 -10.37
N LEU A 185 11.35 -2.94 -11.15
CA LEU A 185 10.61 -3.65 -12.21
C LEU A 185 9.57 -4.61 -11.63
N LEU A 186 9.93 -5.38 -10.60
CA LEU A 186 8.98 -6.23 -9.88
C LEU A 186 7.85 -5.40 -9.25
N ALA A 187 8.19 -4.27 -8.63
CA ALA A 187 7.20 -3.32 -8.09
C ALA A 187 6.16 -2.90 -9.13
N VAL A 188 6.63 -2.47 -10.31
CA VAL A 188 5.76 -2.10 -11.44
C VAL A 188 4.91 -3.28 -11.90
N GLY A 189 5.49 -4.47 -12.05
CA GLY A 189 4.76 -5.67 -12.48
C GLY A 189 3.61 -6.02 -11.52
N VAL A 190 3.87 -5.92 -10.22
CA VAL A 190 2.87 -6.13 -9.17
C VAL A 190 1.75 -5.09 -9.25
N GLU A 191 2.07 -3.81 -9.43
CA GLU A 191 1.08 -2.73 -9.61
C GLU A 191 0.21 -2.93 -10.85
N PHE A 192 0.80 -3.36 -11.97
CA PHE A 192 0.07 -3.62 -13.22
C PHE A 192 -0.92 -4.77 -13.11
N LEU A 193 -0.72 -5.71 -12.19
CA LEU A 193 -1.67 -6.80 -11.96
C LEU A 193 -2.74 -6.40 -10.94
N SER A 194 -2.34 -5.79 -9.83
CA SER A 194 -3.25 -5.56 -8.70
C SER A 194 -4.28 -4.45 -8.95
N ILE A 195 -3.86 -3.32 -9.53
CA ILE A 195 -4.73 -2.15 -9.67
C ILE A 195 -5.83 -2.36 -10.72
N PRO A 196 -5.54 -2.86 -11.94
CA PRO A 196 -6.59 -3.11 -12.92
C PRO A 196 -7.57 -4.20 -12.45
N MET A 197 -7.10 -5.18 -11.69
CA MET A 197 -7.96 -6.21 -11.11
C MET A 197 -8.92 -5.60 -10.07
N LEU A 198 -8.43 -4.74 -9.17
CA LEU A 198 -9.28 -4.03 -8.21
C LEU A 198 -10.26 -3.07 -8.89
N GLN A 199 -9.80 -2.34 -9.91
CA GLN A 199 -10.65 -1.43 -10.68
C GLN A 199 -11.76 -2.17 -11.41
N ARG A 200 -11.44 -3.31 -12.04
CA ARG A 200 -12.44 -4.15 -12.71
C ARG A 200 -13.46 -4.68 -11.71
N TRP A 201 -13.01 -5.14 -10.55
CA TRP A 201 -13.91 -5.64 -9.52
C TRP A 201 -14.85 -4.53 -8.99
N HIS A 202 -14.37 -3.30 -8.88
CA HIS A 202 -15.22 -2.14 -8.56
C HIS A 202 -16.29 -1.90 -9.62
N GLN A 203 -15.91 -1.90 -10.90
CA GLN A 203 -16.84 -1.70 -12.02
C GLN A 203 -17.90 -2.81 -12.11
N GLU A 204 -17.52 -4.06 -11.83
CA GLU A 204 -18.46 -5.19 -11.79
C GLU A 204 -19.43 -5.08 -10.60
N GLY A 205 -19.02 -4.47 -9.49
CA GLY A 205 -19.91 -4.14 -8.36
C GLY A 205 -20.94 -3.08 -8.73
N ASP A 206 -20.49 -1.95 -9.29
CA ASP A 206 -21.37 -0.85 -9.70
C ASP A 206 -22.40 -1.31 -10.76
N ALA A 207 -22.00 -2.21 -11.68
CA ALA A 207 -22.89 -2.76 -12.69
C ALA A 207 -23.91 -3.78 -12.15
N ALA A 208 -23.67 -4.37 -10.98
CA ALA A 208 -24.60 -5.29 -10.33
C ALA A 208 -25.67 -4.55 -9.48
N GLU A 209 -25.41 -3.29 -9.13
CA GLU A 209 -26.30 -2.44 -8.34
C GLU A 209 -27.18 -1.49 -9.21
N ALA A 210 -26.87 -1.34 -10.50
CA ALA A 210 -27.60 -0.53 -11.49
C ALA A 210 -28.69 -1.31 -12.23
#